data_AF-A0A0F3L9S6-F1
#
_entry.id   AF-A0A0F3L9S6-F1
#
_cell.length_a   1.000
_cell.length_b   1.000
_cell.length_c   1.000
_cell.angle_alpha   90.00
_cell.angle_beta   90.00
_cell.angle_gamma   90.00
#
_symmetry.space_group_name_H-M   'P 1'
#
loop_
_entity.id
_entity.type
_entity.pdbx_description
1 polymer ?
#
loop_
_entity_poly.entity_id
_entity_poly.type
_entity_poly.pdbx_seq_one_letter_code
_entity_poly.pdbx_strand_id
1 'polypeptide(L)'
;MQLTIERSALLKALGHVQSVVERRNTIPILSNVLLSAGRDRLAFAATDLDMEMVDEAEAQVQVEGQITAPAHTLYEIVRKLPEGAEVSLLYSGDDPRLVVSAGRSRFNLPVLPAGDFPVMSTDSAGASYVLPKEDLARLIDKTRFAVSTEETRYYLNGLYLHTVAEQGIPLLRAVATDGHRLALAETPAPEGAAGGPGVIVPRKTVDQVRRLLDDAGAPVEVTVSAQKIRFQMGEASLTSKVIDGAFPDYLRVIPRGNDKQADIDNALFAKAVDRVATISAEKSRSVKLAFDNDRVKLTVRNMEAGQAEEEVEIGYSDEPFEIGFNARYLLDVAGQITGENAAFRFADPASPTLVLDPGDPGVQYVLMPLRV
;
A
#
# COMPACT_ATOMS: atom_id res chain seq x y z
N MET A 1 -14.98 9.04 -32.40
CA MET A 1 -14.00 8.05 -31.90
C MET A 1 -14.39 6.67 -32.41
N GLN A 2 -13.48 5.99 -33.09
CA GLN A 2 -13.67 4.62 -33.59
C GLN A 2 -12.32 3.89 -33.56
N LEU A 3 -12.26 2.76 -32.86
CA LEU A 3 -11.05 1.93 -32.76
C LEU A 3 -11.39 0.46 -32.58
N THR A 4 -10.40 -0.40 -32.81
CA THR A 4 -10.40 -1.82 -32.43
C THR A 4 -9.18 -2.13 -31.58
N ILE A 5 -9.35 -2.91 -30.52
CA ILE A 5 -8.30 -3.26 -29.55
C ILE A 5 -8.44 -4.72 -29.12
N GLU A 6 -7.33 -5.42 -28.91
CA GLU A 6 -7.37 -6.76 -28.35
C GLU A 6 -7.94 -6.76 -26.92
N ARG A 7 -8.79 -7.75 -26.61
CA ARG A 7 -9.40 -7.88 -25.28
C ARG A 7 -8.35 -7.91 -24.17
N SER A 8 -7.24 -8.63 -24.34
CA SER A 8 -6.18 -8.77 -23.34
C SER A 8 -5.57 -7.42 -22.96
N ALA A 9 -5.23 -6.61 -23.96
CA ALA A 9 -4.68 -5.26 -23.78
C ALA A 9 -5.69 -4.32 -23.12
N LEU A 10 -6.94 -4.31 -23.61
CA LEU A 10 -8.02 -3.51 -23.03
C LEU A 10 -8.33 -3.90 -21.57
N LEU A 11 -8.34 -5.20 -21.27
CA LEU A 11 -8.62 -5.71 -19.94
C LEU A 11 -7.52 -5.34 -18.94
N LYS A 12 -6.25 -5.43 -19.35
CA LYS A 12 -5.10 -5.04 -18.53
C LYS A 12 -5.18 -3.56 -18.15
N ALA A 13 -5.27 -2.67 -19.15
CA ALA A 13 -5.29 -1.23 -18.92
C ALA A 13 -6.52 -0.78 -18.09
N LEU A 14 -7.71 -1.32 -18.41
CA LEU A 14 -8.91 -1.06 -17.59
C LEU A 14 -8.76 -1.58 -16.17
N GLY A 15 -8.14 -2.75 -15.98
CA GLY A 15 -7.91 -3.38 -14.68
C GLY A 15 -7.06 -2.52 -13.76
N HIS A 16 -6.03 -1.87 -14.33
CA HIS A 16 -5.23 -0.86 -13.66
C HIS A 16 -6.10 0.36 -13.30
N VAL A 17 -6.58 1.13 -14.27
CA VAL A 17 -7.16 2.46 -13.98
C VAL A 17 -8.47 2.39 -13.18
N GLN A 18 -9.31 1.35 -13.34
CA GLN A 18 -10.59 1.26 -12.63
C GLN A 18 -10.42 1.19 -11.10
N SER A 19 -9.26 0.73 -10.61
CA SER A 19 -9.04 0.50 -9.19
C SER A 19 -9.00 1.78 -8.35
N VAL A 20 -8.80 2.93 -8.99
CA VAL A 20 -8.87 4.26 -8.38
C VAL A 20 -10.32 4.72 -8.19
N VAL A 21 -11.24 4.24 -9.03
CA VAL A 21 -12.64 4.67 -9.04
C VAL A 21 -13.38 4.14 -7.83
N GLU A 22 -13.84 5.05 -6.98
CA GLU A 22 -14.66 4.73 -5.82
C GLU A 22 -15.99 4.07 -6.23
N ARG A 23 -16.41 3.03 -5.50
CA ARG A 23 -17.67 2.33 -5.77
C ARG A 23 -18.90 3.19 -5.47
N ARG A 24 -18.75 4.17 -4.59
CA ARG A 24 -19.80 5.11 -4.20
C ARG A 24 -19.29 6.51 -4.47
N ASN A 25 -19.77 7.10 -5.56
CA ASN A 25 -19.45 8.47 -5.95
C ASN A 25 -20.74 9.28 -6.07
N THR A 26 -20.75 10.49 -5.52
CA THR A 26 -21.86 11.45 -5.69
C THR A 26 -21.72 12.27 -6.97
N ILE A 27 -20.50 12.37 -7.51
CA ILE A 27 -20.18 13.06 -8.76
C ILE A 27 -20.08 12.01 -9.89
N PRO A 28 -21.03 11.95 -10.85
CA PRO A 28 -21.11 10.87 -11.83
C PRO A 28 -19.85 10.69 -12.68
N ILE A 29 -19.19 11.79 -13.10
CA ILE A 29 -18.02 11.71 -13.97
C ILE A 29 -16.81 11.03 -13.32
N LEU A 30 -16.71 11.06 -11.98
CA LEU A 30 -15.66 10.34 -11.24
C LEU A 30 -15.90 8.82 -11.19
N SER A 31 -17.07 8.35 -11.66
CA SER A 31 -17.34 6.91 -11.86
C SER A 31 -16.90 6.43 -13.25
N ASN A 32 -16.44 7.35 -14.12
CA ASN A 32 -16.03 7.05 -15.47
C ASN A 32 -14.51 6.93 -15.60
N VAL A 33 -14.08 6.23 -16.64
CA VAL A 33 -12.74 6.28 -17.21
C VAL A 33 -12.77 7.21 -18.42
N LEU A 34 -11.79 8.10 -18.54
CA LEU A 34 -11.52 8.86 -19.74
C LEU A 34 -10.81 7.95 -20.75
N LEU A 35 -11.35 7.86 -21.96
CA LEU A 35 -10.82 7.13 -23.09
C LEU A 35 -10.34 8.15 -24.12
N SER A 36 -9.05 8.13 -24.46
CA SER A 36 -8.45 9.01 -25.46
C SER A 36 -7.79 8.19 -26.56
N ALA A 37 -8.44 8.11 -27.71
CA ALA A 37 -7.91 7.41 -28.88
C ALA A 37 -7.14 8.38 -29.78
N GLY A 38 -5.86 8.08 -30.04
CA GLY A 38 -5.01 8.90 -30.90
C GLY A 38 -3.89 8.06 -31.51
N ARG A 39 -3.54 8.34 -32.77
CA ARG A 39 -2.54 7.59 -33.54
C ARG A 39 -2.82 6.07 -33.56
N ASP A 40 -2.02 5.29 -32.85
CA ASP A 40 -2.01 3.83 -32.76
C ASP A 40 -2.26 3.33 -31.33
N ARG A 41 -2.81 4.20 -30.47
CA ARG A 41 -2.97 3.93 -29.04
C ARG A 41 -4.31 4.40 -28.49
N LEU A 42 -4.72 3.74 -27.41
CA LEU A 42 -5.81 4.15 -26.54
C LEU A 42 -5.24 4.43 -25.15
N ALA A 43 -5.32 5.68 -24.71
CA ALA A 43 -4.99 6.07 -23.35
C ALA A 43 -6.23 6.04 -22.46
N PHE A 44 -6.03 5.62 -21.21
CA PHE A 44 -7.05 5.49 -20.19
C PHE A 44 -6.67 6.36 -19.00
N ALA A 45 -7.61 7.12 -18.45
CA ALA A 45 -7.39 7.85 -17.20
C ALA A 45 -8.58 7.71 -16.25
N ALA A 46 -8.29 7.53 -14.96
CA ALA A 46 -9.28 7.50 -13.89
C ALA A 46 -8.77 8.28 -12.68
N THR A 47 -9.67 8.95 -11.98
CA THR A 47 -9.30 9.80 -10.84
C THR A 47 -10.39 9.84 -9.77
N ASP A 48 -9.97 10.03 -8.53
CA ASP A 48 -10.83 10.35 -7.39
C ASP A 48 -10.59 11.79 -6.87
N LEU A 49 -9.94 12.64 -7.68
CA LEU A 49 -9.46 13.99 -7.38
C LEU A 49 -8.21 14.08 -6.47
N ASP A 50 -7.86 13.03 -5.74
CA ASP A 50 -6.65 12.99 -4.91
C ASP A 50 -5.51 12.24 -5.59
N MET A 51 -5.84 11.26 -6.43
CA MET A 51 -4.92 10.61 -7.36
C MET A 51 -5.52 10.45 -8.75
N GLU A 52 -4.66 10.33 -9.74
CA GLU A 52 -4.96 9.99 -11.12
C GLU A 52 -4.09 8.82 -11.52
N MET A 53 -4.71 7.81 -12.14
CA MET A 53 -4.00 6.71 -12.77
C MET A 53 -4.23 6.76 -14.27
N VAL A 54 -3.13 6.68 -15.01
CA VAL A 54 -3.11 6.67 -16.47
C VAL A 54 -2.44 5.38 -16.94
N ASP A 55 -2.98 4.78 -17.97
CA ASP A 55 -2.35 3.66 -18.68
C ASP A 55 -2.63 3.77 -20.18
N GLU A 56 -1.84 3.07 -20.98
CA GLU A 56 -1.97 3.06 -22.43
C GLU A 56 -1.93 1.64 -22.99
N ALA A 57 -2.57 1.45 -24.13
CA ALA A 57 -2.49 0.20 -24.87
C ALA A 57 -2.50 0.47 -26.38
N GLU A 58 -1.81 -0.38 -27.13
CA GLU A 58 -1.87 -0.37 -28.60
C GLU A 58 -3.30 -0.67 -29.09
N ALA A 59 -3.75 0.10 -30.07
CA ALA A 59 -5.08 -0.03 -30.66
C ALA A 59 -5.06 0.40 -32.13
N GLN A 60 -5.88 -0.26 -32.94
CA GLN A 60 -6.14 0.17 -34.32
C GLN A 60 -7.18 1.28 -34.32
N VAL A 61 -6.73 2.54 -34.33
CA VAL A 61 -7.60 3.71 -34.32
C VAL A 61 -7.97 4.10 -35.76
N GLN A 62 -9.27 4.07 -36.08
CA GLN A 62 -9.78 4.56 -37.38
C GLN A 62 -10.20 6.03 -37.31
N VAL A 63 -10.77 6.44 -36.18
CA VAL A 63 -11.20 7.83 -35.94
C VAL A 63 -10.80 8.21 -34.53
N GLU A 64 -9.92 9.20 -34.41
CA GLU A 64 -9.49 9.74 -33.12
C GLU A 64 -10.67 10.34 -32.33
N GLY A 65 -10.45 10.55 -31.03
CA GLY A 65 -11.40 11.27 -30.20
C GLY A 65 -11.33 10.88 -28.73
N GLN A 66 -12.08 11.62 -27.92
CA GLN A 66 -12.10 11.47 -26.47
C GLN A 66 -13.53 11.40 -25.96
N ILE A 67 -13.79 10.47 -25.05
CA ILE A 67 -15.05 10.31 -24.33
C ILE A 67 -14.79 9.79 -22.92
N THR A 68 -15.77 9.84 -22.04
CA THR A 68 -15.72 9.11 -20.78
C THR A 68 -16.81 8.02 -20.74
N ALA A 69 -16.55 6.90 -20.08
CA ALA A 69 -17.55 5.81 -19.91
C ALA A 69 -17.44 5.16 -18.52
N PRO A 70 -18.52 4.56 -17.97
CA PRO A 70 -18.49 3.96 -16.63
C PRO A 70 -17.41 2.88 -16.47
N ALA A 71 -16.42 3.13 -15.61
CA ALA A 71 -15.18 2.34 -15.54
C ALA A 71 -15.44 0.88 -15.13
N HIS A 72 -16.14 0.68 -14.01
CA HIS A 72 -16.46 -0.65 -13.49
C HIS A 72 -17.31 -1.49 -14.46
N THR A 73 -18.29 -0.84 -15.11
CA THR A 73 -19.16 -1.51 -16.09
C THR A 73 -18.38 -1.91 -17.33
N LEU A 74 -17.54 -1.02 -17.87
CA LEU A 74 -16.71 -1.30 -19.04
C LEU A 74 -15.72 -2.43 -18.74
N TYR A 75 -15.04 -2.39 -17.58
CA TYR A 75 -14.17 -3.47 -17.12
C TYR A 75 -14.90 -4.81 -17.03
N GLU A 76 -16.06 -4.87 -16.38
CA GLU A 76 -16.83 -6.11 -16.23
C GLU A 76 -17.33 -6.67 -17.58
N ILE A 77 -17.67 -5.80 -18.53
CA ILE A 77 -18.01 -6.21 -19.90
C ILE A 77 -16.80 -6.90 -20.53
N VAL A 78 -15.66 -6.22 -20.58
CA VAL A 78 -14.43 -6.72 -21.23
C VAL A 78 -13.95 -8.02 -20.58
N ARG A 79 -13.99 -8.09 -19.24
CA ARG A 79 -13.61 -9.30 -18.47
C ARG A 79 -14.43 -10.53 -18.88
N LYS A 80 -15.72 -10.35 -19.19
CA LYS A 80 -16.65 -11.44 -19.56
C LYS A 80 -16.64 -11.78 -21.05
N LEU A 81 -15.97 -11.01 -21.89
CA LEU A 81 -15.79 -11.36 -23.29
C LEU A 81 -14.90 -12.61 -23.44
N PRO A 82 -15.04 -13.39 -24.53
CA PRO A 82 -14.17 -14.55 -24.80
C PRO A 82 -12.69 -14.15 -24.95
N GLU A 83 -11.78 -15.03 -24.54
CA GLU A 83 -10.34 -14.84 -24.78
C GLU A 83 -10.03 -14.74 -26.28
N GLY A 84 -9.03 -13.93 -26.64
CA GLY A 84 -8.64 -13.66 -28.03
C GLY A 84 -9.64 -12.80 -28.83
N ALA A 85 -10.71 -12.28 -28.22
CA ALA A 85 -11.64 -11.41 -28.92
C ALA A 85 -11.02 -10.05 -29.27
N GLU A 86 -11.31 -9.56 -30.48
CA GLU A 86 -11.14 -8.15 -30.84
C GLU A 86 -12.36 -7.34 -30.39
N VAL A 87 -12.11 -6.22 -29.72
CA VAL A 87 -13.14 -5.34 -29.16
C VAL A 87 -13.18 -4.05 -29.98
N SER A 88 -14.34 -3.76 -30.58
CA SER A 88 -14.60 -2.50 -31.26
C SER A 88 -15.26 -1.51 -30.31
N LEU A 89 -14.69 -0.31 -30.22
CA LEU A 89 -15.25 0.84 -29.51
C LEU A 89 -15.65 1.91 -30.52
N LEU A 90 -16.94 2.25 -30.57
CA LEU A 90 -17.49 3.22 -31.51
C LEU A 90 -18.32 4.28 -30.77
N TYR A 91 -17.99 5.55 -31.03
CA TYR A 91 -18.79 6.71 -30.67
C TYR A 91 -18.86 7.66 -31.87
N SER A 92 -20.04 7.74 -32.50
CA SER A 92 -20.30 8.55 -33.69
C SER A 92 -20.80 9.97 -33.38
N GLY A 93 -21.34 10.21 -32.18
CA GLY A 93 -22.00 11.47 -31.81
C GLY A 93 -23.50 11.52 -32.16
N ASP A 94 -23.95 10.76 -33.16
CA ASP A 94 -25.39 10.62 -33.48
C ASP A 94 -26.13 9.78 -32.43
N ASP A 95 -25.54 8.66 -32.01
CA ASP A 95 -25.94 7.96 -30.79
C ASP A 95 -25.10 8.52 -29.64
N PRO A 96 -25.71 9.06 -28.57
CA PRO A 96 -24.99 9.65 -27.43
C PRO A 96 -24.33 8.58 -26.53
N ARG A 97 -24.20 7.34 -26.98
CA ARG A 97 -23.65 6.21 -26.19
C ARG A 97 -22.41 5.64 -26.86
N LEU A 98 -21.48 5.17 -26.03
CA LEU A 98 -20.37 4.33 -26.47
C LEU A 98 -20.91 2.96 -26.83
N VAL A 99 -20.70 2.53 -28.08
CA VAL A 99 -20.98 1.18 -28.54
C VAL A 99 -19.74 0.32 -28.34
N VAL A 100 -19.88 -0.74 -27.53
CA VAL A 100 -18.85 -1.77 -27.32
C VAL A 100 -19.29 -3.05 -28.01
N SER A 101 -18.53 -3.55 -28.98
CA SER A 101 -18.89 -4.76 -29.73
C SER A 101 -17.74 -5.75 -29.79
N ALA A 102 -18.03 -7.04 -29.63
CA ALA A 102 -17.08 -8.13 -29.82
C ALA A 102 -17.84 -9.39 -30.25
N GLY A 103 -17.53 -9.92 -31.44
CA GLY A 103 -18.28 -11.02 -32.03
C GLY A 103 -19.78 -10.70 -32.15
N ARG A 104 -20.62 -11.46 -31.44
CA ARG A 104 -22.09 -11.31 -31.43
C ARG A 104 -22.63 -10.48 -30.27
N SER A 105 -21.75 -9.95 -29.42
CA SER A 105 -22.11 -9.12 -28.27
C SER A 105 -22.05 -7.64 -28.64
N ARG A 106 -23.06 -6.88 -28.23
CA ARG A 106 -23.14 -5.42 -28.44
C ARG A 106 -23.72 -4.75 -27.20
N PHE A 107 -23.00 -3.77 -26.66
CA PHE A 107 -23.40 -2.97 -25.49
C PHE A 107 -23.46 -1.50 -25.88
N ASN A 108 -24.35 -0.73 -25.25
CA ASN A 108 -24.39 0.72 -25.41
C ASN A 108 -24.29 1.34 -24.01
N LEU A 109 -23.22 2.08 -23.74
CA LEU A 109 -22.94 2.70 -22.46
C LEU A 109 -23.17 4.22 -22.53
N PRO A 110 -23.80 4.83 -21.53
CA PRO A 110 -23.87 6.29 -21.47
C PRO A 110 -22.45 6.87 -21.37
N VAL A 111 -22.22 8.01 -22.02
CA VAL A 111 -20.95 8.74 -21.93
C VAL A 111 -21.17 10.09 -21.28
N LEU A 112 -20.10 10.66 -20.72
CA LEU A 112 -20.05 12.07 -20.36
C LEU A 112 -18.95 12.77 -21.18
N PRO A 113 -19.07 14.08 -21.45
CA PRO A 113 -18.08 14.83 -22.23
C PRO A 113 -16.68 14.74 -21.62
N ALA A 114 -15.66 14.53 -22.45
CA ALA A 114 -14.27 14.47 -21.99
C ALA A 114 -13.80 15.80 -21.36
N GLY A 115 -14.32 16.94 -21.81
CA GLY A 115 -13.96 18.26 -21.27
C GLY A 115 -14.40 18.51 -19.82
N ASP A 116 -15.32 17.69 -19.30
CA ASP A 116 -15.75 17.76 -17.90
C ASP A 116 -14.87 16.88 -16.98
N PHE A 117 -14.00 16.03 -17.56
CA PHE A 117 -13.15 15.14 -16.80
C PHE A 117 -12.03 15.93 -16.09
N PRO A 118 -11.78 15.70 -14.80
CA PRO A 118 -10.76 16.45 -14.07
C PRO A 118 -9.37 16.24 -14.67
N VAL A 119 -8.59 17.31 -14.77
CA VAL A 119 -7.19 17.24 -15.22
C VAL A 119 -6.28 17.34 -14.02
N MET A 120 -5.47 16.32 -13.77
CA MET A 120 -4.38 16.42 -12.81
C MET A 120 -3.13 16.98 -13.48
N SER A 121 -2.61 18.12 -13.00
CA SER A 121 -1.35 18.64 -13.55
C SER A 121 -0.19 17.68 -13.25
N THR A 122 0.57 17.31 -14.28
CA THR A 122 1.75 16.44 -14.16
C THR A 122 3.04 17.22 -13.98
N ASP A 123 2.99 18.54 -14.10
CA ASP A 123 4.15 19.42 -13.92
C ASP A 123 4.51 19.48 -12.43
N SER A 124 5.48 18.65 -12.03
CA SER A 124 6.11 18.75 -10.73
C SER A 124 7.62 18.87 -10.91
N ALA A 125 8.14 20.08 -10.78
CA ALA A 125 9.55 20.27 -10.47
C ALA A 125 9.80 19.63 -9.10
N GLY A 126 10.62 18.58 -9.07
CA GLY A 126 10.81 17.75 -7.89
C GLY A 126 12.06 16.89 -8.04
N ALA A 127 12.44 16.20 -6.96
CA ALA A 127 13.47 15.17 -7.06
C ALA A 127 12.91 14.02 -7.89
N SER A 128 13.67 13.55 -8.88
CA SER A 128 13.33 12.37 -9.68
C SER A 128 14.43 11.33 -9.56
N TYR A 129 14.03 10.07 -9.39
CA TYR A 129 14.94 8.95 -9.24
C TYR A 129 14.28 7.66 -9.73
N VAL A 130 15.11 6.67 -10.05
CA VAL A 130 14.66 5.35 -10.50
C VAL A 130 15.09 4.30 -9.49
N LEU A 131 14.19 3.39 -9.12
CA LEU A 131 14.49 2.27 -8.23
C LEU A 131 13.90 0.95 -8.75
N PRO A 132 14.52 -0.20 -8.42
CA PRO A 132 13.95 -1.52 -8.70
C PRO A 132 12.53 -1.64 -8.12
N LYS A 133 11.64 -2.29 -8.86
CA LYS A 133 10.24 -2.49 -8.40
C LYS A 133 10.19 -3.30 -7.11
N GLU A 134 11.13 -4.23 -6.95
CA GLU A 134 11.26 -5.10 -5.78
C GLU A 134 11.60 -4.31 -4.52
N ASP A 135 12.46 -3.29 -4.65
CA ASP A 135 12.83 -2.42 -3.54
C ASP A 135 11.64 -1.55 -3.10
N LEU A 136 10.91 -0.96 -4.05
CA LEU A 136 9.71 -0.19 -3.72
C LEU A 136 8.61 -1.08 -3.12
N ALA A 137 8.41 -2.28 -3.68
CA ALA A 137 7.46 -3.26 -3.16
C ALA A 137 7.84 -3.66 -1.72
N ARG A 138 9.13 -3.90 -1.44
CA ARG A 138 9.62 -4.23 -0.10
C ARG A 138 9.37 -3.08 0.88
N LEU A 139 9.72 -1.85 0.52
CA LEU A 139 9.47 -0.67 1.36
C LEU A 139 7.98 -0.57 1.73
N ILE A 140 7.09 -0.77 0.77
CA ILE A 140 5.64 -0.71 0.98
C ILE A 140 5.15 -1.90 1.83
N ASP A 141 5.47 -3.13 1.45
CA ASP A 141 4.96 -4.33 2.12
C ASP A 141 5.42 -4.42 3.58
N LYS A 142 6.68 -4.05 3.85
CA LYS A 142 7.25 -4.05 5.21
C LYS A 142 6.66 -2.97 6.12
N THR A 143 5.90 -1.99 5.61
CA THR A 143 5.47 -0.83 6.40
C THR A 143 3.97 -0.53 6.36
N ARG A 144 3.28 -0.78 5.24
CA ARG A 144 1.90 -0.31 5.02
C ARG A 144 0.88 -0.80 6.04
N PHE A 145 1.13 -1.95 6.69
CA PHE A 145 0.24 -2.51 7.70
C PHE A 145 0.14 -1.63 8.97
N ALA A 146 1.13 -0.76 9.21
CA ALA A 146 1.18 0.15 10.34
C ALA A 146 0.61 1.54 10.00
N VAL A 147 0.08 1.76 8.80
CA VAL A 147 -0.59 3.02 8.44
C VAL A 147 -1.94 3.11 9.14
N SER A 148 -2.25 4.26 9.72
CA SER A 148 -3.51 4.49 10.42
C SER A 148 -4.72 4.38 9.49
N THR A 149 -5.84 3.92 10.06
CA THR A 149 -7.16 3.98 9.42
C THR A 149 -8.08 4.97 10.10
N GLU A 150 -7.59 5.73 11.09
CA GLU A 150 -8.36 6.71 11.86
C GLU A 150 -8.42 8.06 11.17
N GLU A 151 -9.61 8.66 11.04
CA GLU A 151 -9.78 9.94 10.34
C GLU A 151 -9.29 11.16 11.15
N THR A 152 -9.16 11.04 12.47
CA THR A 152 -8.83 12.17 13.36
C THR A 152 -7.37 12.61 13.28
N ARG A 153 -6.46 11.68 12.99
CA ARG A 153 -5.01 11.92 12.88
C ARG A 153 -4.55 11.71 11.44
N TYR A 154 -5.05 12.57 10.55
CA TYR A 154 -4.90 12.40 9.11
C TYR A 154 -3.45 12.29 8.61
N TYR A 155 -2.47 12.94 9.27
CA TYR A 155 -1.04 12.81 8.96
C TYR A 155 -0.45 11.42 9.23
N LEU A 156 -1.19 10.53 9.91
CA LEU A 156 -0.85 9.11 10.09
C LEU A 156 -1.51 8.20 9.04
N ASN A 157 -2.38 8.74 8.17
CA ASN A 157 -3.12 7.98 7.16
C ASN A 157 -2.32 7.82 5.86
N GLY A 158 -0.99 7.77 5.98
CA GLY A 158 -0.09 7.58 4.86
C GLY A 158 1.26 7.02 5.29
N LEU A 159 2.07 6.74 4.28
CA LEU A 159 3.44 6.27 4.42
C LEU A 159 4.40 7.44 4.27
N TYR A 160 5.23 7.71 5.27
CA TYR A 160 6.23 8.76 5.19
C TYR A 160 7.45 8.25 4.42
N LEU A 161 7.64 8.79 3.21
CA LEU A 161 8.76 8.47 2.32
C LEU A 161 9.74 9.64 2.32
N HIS A 162 10.98 9.41 2.75
CA HIS A 162 12.00 10.44 2.81
C HIS A 162 13.40 9.86 2.73
N THR A 163 14.41 10.71 2.52
CA THR A 163 15.81 10.29 2.60
C THR A 163 16.44 10.64 3.94
N VAL A 164 17.36 9.80 4.40
CA VAL A 164 18.27 10.07 5.53
C VAL A 164 19.71 9.78 5.13
N ALA A 165 20.66 10.26 5.91
CA ALA A 165 22.06 9.86 5.80
C ALA A 165 22.50 9.22 7.11
N GLU A 166 22.81 7.92 7.08
CA GLU A 166 23.33 7.19 8.23
C GLU A 166 24.76 6.74 7.94
N GLN A 167 25.70 7.13 8.82
CA GLN A 167 27.13 6.85 8.65
C GLN A 167 27.70 7.29 7.29
N GLY A 168 27.13 8.34 6.69
CA GLY A 168 27.51 8.86 5.37
C GLY A 168 26.87 8.13 4.19
N ILE A 169 26.05 7.11 4.41
CA ILE A 169 25.32 6.39 3.37
C ILE A 169 23.91 6.99 3.26
N PRO A 170 23.50 7.49 2.09
CA PRO A 170 22.14 7.96 1.89
C PRO A 170 21.18 6.76 1.76
N LEU A 171 20.07 6.81 2.49
CA LEU A 171 19.04 5.77 2.52
C LEU A 171 17.70 6.38 2.13
N LEU A 172 16.91 5.68 1.31
CA LEU A 172 15.50 5.94 1.09
C LEU A 172 14.71 5.15 2.12
N ARG A 173 13.93 5.85 2.95
CA ARG A 173 13.24 5.28 4.10
C ARG A 173 11.74 5.50 4.01
N ALA A 174 11.01 4.44 4.30
CA ALA A 174 9.57 4.41 4.44
C ALA A 174 9.20 4.17 5.91
N VAL A 175 8.34 5.01 6.48
CA VAL A 175 7.89 4.92 7.88
C VAL A 175 6.38 5.02 7.95
N ALA A 176 5.75 4.09 8.67
CA ALA A 176 4.31 4.10 8.95
C ALA A 176 4.06 3.92 10.45
N THR A 177 3.06 4.62 10.99
CA THR A 177 2.61 4.44 12.37
C THR A 177 1.15 4.83 12.52
N ASP A 178 0.44 4.13 13.40
CA ASP A 178 -0.94 4.43 13.83
C ASP A 178 -0.97 5.02 15.26
N GLY A 179 0.20 5.29 15.83
CA GLY A 179 0.40 5.75 17.20
C GLY A 179 0.39 4.63 18.26
N HIS A 180 0.09 3.38 17.88
CA HIS A 180 0.22 2.20 18.74
C HIS A 180 1.36 1.28 18.33
N ARG A 181 1.78 1.37 17.08
CA ARG A 181 2.91 0.65 16.52
C ARG A 181 3.56 1.46 15.42
N LEU A 182 4.81 1.14 15.11
CA LEU A 182 5.57 1.76 14.03
C LEU A 182 6.27 0.68 13.22
N ALA A 183 6.33 0.88 11.91
CA ALA A 183 7.13 0.10 10.99
C ALA A 183 8.05 1.03 10.19
N LEU A 184 9.31 0.63 10.07
CA LEU A 184 10.34 1.30 9.30
C LEU A 184 10.97 0.29 8.36
N ALA A 185 11.11 0.67 7.08
CA ALA A 185 11.90 -0.06 6.11
C ALA A 185 12.76 0.90 5.30
N GLU A 186 13.96 0.48 4.92
CA GLU A 186 14.89 1.33 4.20
C GLU A 186 15.75 0.57 3.20
N THR A 187 16.11 1.24 2.12
CA THR A 187 16.99 0.74 1.06
C THR A 187 18.04 1.81 0.73
N PRO A 188 19.21 1.48 0.15
CA PRO A 188 20.13 2.48 -0.36
C PRO A 188 19.41 3.50 -1.24
N ALA A 189 19.64 4.80 -0.98
CA ALA A 189 18.98 5.83 -1.76
C ALA A 189 19.46 5.77 -3.22
N PRO A 190 18.55 5.67 -4.21
CA PRO A 190 18.93 5.75 -5.61
C PRO A 190 19.46 7.14 -5.95
N GLU A 191 20.25 7.22 -7.03
CA GLU A 191 20.76 8.50 -7.52
C GLU A 191 19.60 9.47 -7.81
N GLY A 192 19.74 10.73 -7.36
CA GLY A 192 18.70 11.75 -7.49
C GLY A 192 17.66 11.79 -6.36
N ALA A 193 17.59 10.76 -5.48
CA ALA A 193 16.67 10.78 -4.35
C ALA A 193 17.12 11.71 -3.21
N ALA A 194 18.43 11.78 -2.97
CA ALA A 194 19.00 12.56 -1.87
C ALA A 194 18.68 14.06 -2.01
N GLY A 195 18.19 14.68 -0.94
CA GLY A 195 17.83 16.10 -0.92
C GLY A 195 16.41 16.40 -1.42
N GLY A 196 15.65 15.39 -1.84
CA GLY A 196 14.21 15.52 -2.09
C GLY A 196 13.41 15.79 -0.80
N PRO A 197 12.22 16.41 -0.89
CA PRO A 197 11.36 16.61 0.27
C PRO A 197 10.85 15.27 0.81
N GLY A 198 10.78 15.13 2.13
CA GLY A 198 10.03 14.03 2.74
C GLY A 198 8.53 14.26 2.57
N VAL A 199 7.79 13.24 2.15
CA VAL A 199 6.36 13.34 1.86
C VAL A 199 5.57 12.22 2.53
N ILE A 200 4.31 12.50 2.87
CA ILE A 200 3.38 11.51 3.41
C ILE A 200 2.48 11.04 2.26
N VAL A 201 2.73 9.83 1.75
CA VAL A 201 1.99 9.23 0.63
C VAL A 201 0.68 8.64 1.16
N PRO A 202 -0.50 9.07 0.69
CA PRO A 202 -1.79 8.59 1.21
C PRO A 202 -1.91 7.06 1.17
N ARG A 203 -2.59 6.46 2.15
CA ARG A 203 -2.77 5.00 2.23
C ARG A 203 -3.32 4.40 0.93
N LYS A 204 -4.35 5.01 0.36
CA LYS A 204 -4.95 4.55 -0.91
C LYS A 204 -3.92 4.57 -2.03
N THR A 205 -3.10 5.62 -2.12
CA THR A 205 -2.01 5.73 -3.10
C THR A 205 -1.00 4.60 -2.95
N VAL A 206 -0.57 4.32 -1.71
CA VAL A 206 0.33 3.20 -1.40
C VAL A 206 -0.26 1.87 -1.87
N ASP A 207 -1.54 1.63 -1.59
CA ASP A 207 -2.23 0.41 -2.00
C ASP A 207 -2.33 0.27 -3.53
N GLN A 208 -2.59 1.36 -4.25
CA GLN A 208 -2.67 1.35 -5.72
C GLN A 208 -1.30 1.14 -6.37
N VAL A 209 -0.25 1.84 -5.89
CA VAL A 209 1.12 1.63 -6.35
C VAL A 209 1.51 0.17 -6.13
N ARG A 210 1.22 -0.39 -4.95
CA ARG A 210 1.56 -1.79 -4.67
C ARG A 210 0.92 -2.77 -5.64
N ARG A 211 -0.33 -2.55 -6.05
CA ARG A 211 -1.00 -3.38 -7.06
C ARG A 211 -0.35 -3.25 -8.44
N LEU A 212 0.00 -2.03 -8.85
CA LEU A 212 0.69 -1.81 -10.14
C LEU A 212 2.05 -2.51 -10.21
N LEU A 213 2.75 -2.64 -9.08
CA LEU A 213 4.06 -3.31 -9.03
C LEU A 213 4.01 -4.82 -9.35
N ASP A 214 2.86 -5.48 -9.16
CA ASP A 214 2.71 -6.91 -9.50
C ASP A 214 2.86 -7.14 -11.01
N ASP A 215 2.35 -6.21 -11.82
CA ASP A 215 2.36 -6.27 -13.29
C ASP A 215 3.53 -5.49 -13.93
N ALA A 216 4.31 -4.77 -13.12
CA ALA A 216 5.44 -3.98 -13.61
C ALA A 216 6.57 -4.89 -14.12
N GLY A 217 6.98 -4.70 -15.38
CA GLY A 217 8.15 -5.39 -15.96
C GLY A 217 9.46 -4.60 -15.89
N ALA A 218 9.41 -3.37 -15.38
CA ALA A 218 10.50 -2.40 -15.42
C ALA A 218 10.70 -1.72 -14.05
N PRO A 219 11.86 -1.08 -13.83
CA PRO A 219 12.08 -0.18 -12.70
C PRO A 219 11.02 0.93 -12.64
N VAL A 220 10.82 1.47 -11.44
CA VAL A 220 9.86 2.54 -11.19
C VAL A 220 10.61 3.87 -11.22
N GLU A 221 10.15 4.81 -12.02
CA GLU A 221 10.57 6.21 -11.88
C GLU A 221 9.64 6.90 -10.87
N VAL A 222 10.23 7.54 -9.88
CA VAL A 222 9.53 8.29 -8.83
C VAL A 222 9.92 9.76 -8.94
N THR A 223 8.92 10.61 -9.11
CA THR A 223 9.09 12.07 -9.04
C THR A 223 8.34 12.60 -7.83
N VAL A 224 9.03 13.33 -6.96
CA VAL A 224 8.48 13.84 -5.70
C VAL A 224 8.66 15.34 -5.56
N SER A 225 7.57 16.03 -5.24
CA SER A 225 7.54 17.44 -4.83
C SER A 225 6.86 17.57 -3.46
N ALA A 226 6.83 18.78 -2.91
CA ALA A 226 6.15 19.01 -1.63
C ALA A 226 4.61 18.86 -1.70
N GLN A 227 4.02 18.80 -2.89
CA GLN A 227 2.56 18.71 -3.08
C GLN A 227 2.11 17.43 -3.77
N LYS A 228 3.01 16.76 -4.52
CA LYS A 228 2.66 15.60 -5.34
C LYS A 228 3.77 14.57 -5.34
N ILE A 229 3.35 13.33 -5.59
CA ILE A 229 4.24 12.23 -5.91
C ILE A 229 3.70 11.52 -7.16
N ARG A 230 4.60 11.15 -8.06
CA ARG A 230 4.30 10.39 -9.28
C ARG A 230 5.14 9.13 -9.33
N PHE A 231 4.50 8.03 -9.69
CA PHE A 231 5.13 6.73 -9.96
C PHE A 231 4.88 6.38 -11.42
N GLN A 232 5.93 6.14 -12.19
CA GLN A 232 5.87 5.72 -13.59
C GLN A 232 6.45 4.30 -13.73
N MET A 233 5.69 3.39 -14.34
CA MET A 233 6.01 1.97 -14.51
C MET A 233 5.67 1.54 -15.93
N GLY A 234 6.62 1.71 -16.86
CA GLY A 234 6.35 1.48 -18.28
C GLY A 234 5.29 2.45 -18.80
N GLU A 235 4.19 1.92 -19.34
CA GLU A 235 3.06 2.71 -19.88
C GLU A 235 2.11 3.21 -18.79
N ALA A 236 2.10 2.56 -17.63
CA ALA A 236 1.24 2.94 -16.50
C ALA A 236 1.90 4.02 -15.65
N SER A 237 1.08 4.95 -15.16
CA SER A 237 1.51 5.97 -14.21
C SER A 237 0.44 6.28 -13.17
N LEU A 238 0.88 6.61 -11.97
CA LEU A 238 0.03 7.07 -10.88
C LEU A 238 0.57 8.38 -10.34
N THR A 239 -0.24 9.44 -10.40
CA THR A 239 0.05 10.73 -9.79
C THR A 239 -0.88 10.93 -8.60
N SER A 240 -0.36 11.38 -7.47
CA SER A 240 -1.13 11.58 -6.24
C SER A 240 -0.74 12.89 -5.58
N LYS A 241 -1.71 13.56 -4.95
CA LYS A 241 -1.42 14.53 -3.88
C LYS A 241 -0.72 13.81 -2.73
N VAL A 242 0.07 14.54 -1.97
CA VAL A 242 0.61 14.09 -0.69
C VAL A 242 -0.24 14.66 0.45
N ILE A 243 -0.24 13.99 1.60
CA ILE A 243 -0.91 14.52 2.80
C ILE A 243 -0.12 15.75 3.29
N ASP A 244 -0.79 16.88 3.42
CA ASP A 244 -0.22 18.09 4.00
C ASP A 244 0.01 17.90 5.51
N GLY A 245 1.09 18.45 6.05
CA GLY A 245 1.42 18.33 7.46
C GLY A 245 2.77 17.68 7.74
N ALA A 246 3.24 17.86 8.98
CA ALA A 246 4.49 17.31 9.45
C ALA A 246 4.28 15.91 10.01
N PHE A 247 5.02 14.92 9.48
CA PHE A 247 5.07 13.60 10.08
C PHE A 247 5.73 13.71 11.48
N PRO A 248 5.28 12.96 12.49
CA PRO A 248 5.86 13.02 13.83
C PRO A 248 7.37 12.72 13.83
N ASP A 249 8.09 13.28 14.80
CA ASP A 249 9.50 12.96 15.05
C ASP A 249 9.64 11.51 15.58
N TYR A 250 9.56 10.57 14.64
CA TYR A 250 9.46 9.15 14.90
C TYR A 250 10.73 8.56 15.51
N LEU A 251 11.87 9.20 15.30
CA LEU A 251 13.16 8.77 15.87
C LEU A 251 13.15 8.80 17.40
N ARG A 252 12.30 9.63 18.00
CA ARG A 252 12.11 9.68 19.47
C ARG A 252 11.32 8.49 20.02
N VAL A 253 10.59 7.79 19.17
CA VAL A 253 9.75 6.64 19.56
C VAL A 253 10.49 5.31 19.37
N ILE A 254 11.46 5.26 18.45
CA ILE A 254 12.31 4.08 18.26
C ILE A 254 13.31 4.00 19.42
N PRO A 255 13.20 3.00 20.31
CA PRO A 255 14.04 2.95 21.49
C PRO A 255 15.46 2.49 21.13
N ARG A 256 16.46 3.13 21.74
CA ARG A 256 17.89 2.82 21.54
C ARG A 256 18.56 2.18 22.76
N GLY A 257 17.91 2.24 23.92
CA GLY A 257 18.46 1.81 25.21
C GLY A 257 17.75 0.60 25.81
N ASN A 258 17.03 -0.18 25.00
CA ASN A 258 16.41 -1.42 25.44
C ASN A 258 17.52 -2.42 25.80
N ASP A 259 17.55 -2.85 27.06
CA ASP A 259 18.64 -3.58 27.69
C ASP A 259 18.38 -5.08 27.82
N LYS A 260 17.14 -5.53 27.60
CA LYS A 260 16.75 -6.94 27.63
C LYS A 260 16.51 -7.44 26.22
N GLN A 261 16.97 -8.65 25.89
CA GLN A 261 16.76 -9.25 24.57
C GLN A 261 16.17 -10.66 24.68
N ALA A 262 15.10 -10.91 23.94
CA ALA A 262 14.55 -12.24 23.71
C ALA A 262 14.66 -12.60 22.22
N ASP A 263 15.28 -13.74 21.93
CA ASP A 263 15.34 -14.32 20.59
C ASP A 263 14.29 -15.45 20.50
N ILE A 264 13.33 -15.29 19.60
CA ILE A 264 12.11 -16.09 19.58
C ILE A 264 11.93 -16.74 18.21
N ASP A 265 11.65 -18.05 18.14
CA ASP A 265 11.19 -18.70 16.89
C ASP A 265 9.88 -18.01 16.45
N ASN A 266 9.97 -17.27 15.35
CA ASN A 266 8.90 -16.39 14.92
C ASN A 266 7.65 -17.18 14.51
N ALA A 267 7.83 -18.33 13.85
CA ALA A 267 6.72 -19.15 13.36
C ALA A 267 5.98 -19.85 14.51
N LEU A 268 6.73 -20.38 15.48
CA LEU A 268 6.17 -20.99 16.68
C LEU A 268 5.42 -19.96 17.52
N PHE A 269 6.04 -18.82 17.78
CA PHE A 269 5.47 -17.74 18.57
C PHE A 269 4.21 -17.14 17.94
N ALA A 270 4.23 -16.86 16.63
CA ALA A 270 3.06 -16.34 15.92
C ALA A 270 1.86 -17.31 16.03
N LYS A 271 2.10 -18.62 15.87
CA LYS A 271 1.04 -19.63 16.03
C LYS A 271 0.52 -19.71 17.46
N ALA A 272 1.39 -19.57 18.46
CA ALA A 272 1.00 -19.57 19.87
C ALA A 272 0.14 -18.33 20.21
N VAL A 273 0.57 -17.14 19.78
CA VAL A 273 -0.20 -15.89 19.92
C VAL A 273 -1.58 -16.02 19.26
N ASP A 274 -1.66 -16.56 18.04
CA ASP A 274 -2.93 -16.76 17.33
C ASP A 274 -3.87 -17.74 18.06
N ARG A 275 -3.33 -18.85 18.58
CA ARG A 275 -4.09 -19.82 19.39
C ARG A 275 -4.66 -19.18 20.65
N VAL A 276 -3.83 -18.55 21.49
CA VAL A 276 -4.33 -17.95 22.75
C VAL A 276 -5.27 -16.79 22.50
N ALA A 277 -5.08 -16.03 21.42
CA ALA A 277 -5.96 -14.92 21.05
C ALA A 277 -7.35 -15.39 20.58
N THR A 278 -7.53 -16.66 20.23
CA THR A 278 -8.81 -17.22 19.72
C THR A 278 -9.94 -17.13 20.75
N ILE A 279 -9.63 -17.16 22.05
CA ILE A 279 -10.64 -17.09 23.11
C ILE A 279 -11.33 -15.73 23.22
N SER A 280 -10.73 -14.68 22.64
CA SER A 280 -11.29 -13.33 22.64
C SER A 280 -11.99 -13.02 21.31
N ALA A 281 -13.31 -12.86 21.37
CA ALA A 281 -14.12 -12.41 20.24
C ALA A 281 -13.99 -10.89 19.99
N GLU A 282 -13.28 -10.16 20.85
CA GLU A 282 -13.18 -8.70 20.77
C GLU A 282 -12.18 -8.22 19.72
N LYS A 283 -12.38 -6.96 19.29
CA LYS A 283 -11.49 -6.26 18.36
C LYS A 283 -10.13 -5.92 18.99
N SER A 284 -10.07 -5.69 20.31
CA SER A 284 -8.84 -5.40 21.04
C SER A 284 -8.43 -6.60 21.88
N ARG A 285 -7.63 -7.49 21.30
CA ARG A 285 -7.17 -8.71 21.97
C ARG A 285 -5.86 -8.42 22.69
N SER A 286 -5.90 -8.12 23.99
CA SER A 286 -4.67 -8.01 24.78
C SER A 286 -4.11 -9.40 25.09
N VAL A 287 -2.80 -9.56 24.93
CA VAL A 287 -2.05 -10.75 25.33
C VAL A 287 -0.95 -10.34 26.29
N LYS A 288 -0.91 -10.99 27.44
CA LYS A 288 0.16 -10.85 28.44
C LYS A 288 1.27 -11.83 28.11
N LEU A 289 2.50 -11.35 28.07
CA LEU A 289 3.72 -12.12 27.92
C LEU A 289 4.48 -12.06 29.25
N ALA A 290 4.63 -13.20 29.91
CA ALA A 290 5.47 -13.32 31.11
C ALA A 290 6.77 -14.03 30.71
N PHE A 291 7.87 -13.28 30.71
CA PHE A 291 9.20 -13.76 30.39
C PHE A 291 9.90 -14.26 31.66
N ASP A 292 10.44 -15.46 31.59
CA ASP A 292 11.29 -16.08 32.61
C ASP A 292 12.33 -16.95 31.88
N ASN A 293 13.43 -17.33 32.52
CA ASN A 293 14.56 -18.05 31.92
C ASN A 293 14.14 -19.07 30.83
N ASP A 294 14.56 -18.79 29.60
CA ASP A 294 14.30 -19.53 28.36
C ASP A 294 12.82 -19.80 27.99
N ARG A 295 11.88 -19.07 28.58
CA ARG A 295 10.44 -19.23 28.33
C ARG A 295 9.68 -17.91 28.27
N VAL A 296 8.64 -17.88 27.45
CA VAL A 296 7.57 -16.89 27.55
C VAL A 296 6.23 -17.58 27.71
N LYS A 297 5.50 -17.18 28.75
CA LYS A 297 4.11 -17.60 28.96
C LYS A 297 3.17 -16.56 28.39
N LEU A 298 2.36 -16.96 27.42
CA LEU A 298 1.29 -16.17 26.84
C LEU A 298 0.02 -16.37 27.65
N THR A 299 -0.71 -15.30 27.92
CA THR A 299 -2.01 -15.37 28.60
C THR A 299 -2.99 -14.38 27.98
N VAL A 300 -4.16 -14.88 27.59
CA VAL A 300 -5.30 -14.08 27.13
C VAL A 300 -6.50 -14.38 27.99
N ARG A 301 -7.23 -13.34 28.37
CA ARG A 301 -8.49 -13.44 29.11
C ARG A 301 -9.60 -12.74 28.32
N ASN A 302 -10.82 -13.26 28.39
CA ASN A 302 -12.00 -12.60 27.85
C ASN A 302 -12.96 -12.16 28.97
N MET A 303 -13.99 -11.39 28.63
CA MET A 303 -14.97 -10.88 29.61
C MET A 303 -15.86 -11.97 30.23
N GLU A 304 -15.96 -13.13 29.58
CA GLU A 304 -16.82 -14.25 29.96
C GLU A 304 -16.08 -15.29 30.82
N ALA A 305 -15.02 -14.86 31.53
CA ALA A 305 -14.16 -15.70 32.35
C ALA A 305 -13.42 -16.83 31.61
N GLY A 306 -13.34 -16.76 30.28
CA GLY A 306 -12.48 -17.59 29.46
C GLY A 306 -11.01 -17.17 29.59
N GLN A 307 -10.13 -18.15 29.72
CA GLN A 307 -8.68 -17.97 29.78
C GLN A 307 -7.98 -18.97 28.87
N ALA A 308 -6.98 -18.49 28.13
CA ALA A 308 -6.07 -19.31 27.35
C ALA A 308 -4.64 -19.02 27.78
N GLU A 309 -3.84 -20.07 27.93
CA GLU A 309 -2.42 -19.97 28.27
C GLU A 309 -1.61 -20.92 27.39
N GLU A 310 -0.42 -20.48 27.01
CA GLU A 310 0.53 -21.29 26.27
C GLU A 310 1.96 -20.86 26.62
N GLU A 311 2.88 -21.81 26.73
CA GLU A 311 4.30 -21.55 26.97
C GLU A 311 5.10 -21.82 25.69
N VAL A 312 6.05 -20.94 25.39
CA VAL A 312 6.94 -21.03 24.24
C VAL A 312 8.38 -20.93 24.74
N GLU A 313 9.22 -21.87 24.31
CA GLU A 313 10.67 -21.82 24.56
C GLU A 313 11.31 -20.71 23.71
N ILE A 314 12.20 -19.93 24.31
CA ILE A 314 12.86 -18.77 23.70
C ILE A 314 14.31 -18.68 24.17
N GLY A 315 15.17 -17.95 23.47
CA GLY A 315 16.46 -17.53 24.01
C GLY A 315 16.27 -16.29 24.88
N TYR A 316 16.31 -16.44 26.21
CA TYR A 316 16.15 -15.32 27.15
C TYR A 316 16.81 -15.59 28.50
N SER A 317 17.72 -14.71 28.93
CA SER A 317 18.50 -14.86 30.15
C SER A 317 18.50 -13.62 31.07
N ASP A 318 17.68 -12.62 30.77
CA ASP A 318 17.60 -11.38 31.56
C ASP A 318 16.55 -11.50 32.71
N GLU A 319 16.35 -10.40 33.45
CA GLU A 319 15.42 -10.36 34.60
C GLU A 319 13.96 -10.64 34.20
N PRO A 320 13.28 -11.59 34.87
CA PRO A 320 11.88 -11.90 34.60
C PRO A 320 10.96 -10.68 34.69
N PHE A 321 10.05 -10.53 33.73
CA PHE A 321 9.08 -9.44 33.70
C PHE A 321 7.81 -9.83 32.94
N GLU A 322 6.76 -9.04 33.12
CA GLU A 322 5.50 -9.19 32.38
C GLU A 322 5.22 -7.94 31.55
N ILE A 323 4.72 -8.12 30.33
CA ILE A 323 4.34 -7.03 29.43
C ILE A 323 3.13 -7.42 28.59
N GLY A 324 2.27 -6.44 28.27
CA GLY A 324 1.06 -6.66 27.50
C GLY A 324 1.12 -6.02 26.13
N PHE A 325 0.61 -6.71 25.10
CA PHE A 325 0.47 -6.17 23.75
C PHE A 325 -0.89 -6.48 23.15
N ASN A 326 -1.25 -5.75 22.09
CA ASN A 326 -2.34 -6.17 21.23
C ASN A 326 -1.85 -7.35 20.38
N ALA A 327 -2.52 -8.50 20.48
CA ALA A 327 -2.18 -9.72 19.78
C ALA A 327 -2.17 -9.53 18.25
N ARG A 328 -3.09 -8.71 17.70
CA ARG A 328 -3.09 -8.41 16.26
C ARG A 328 -1.83 -7.65 15.85
N TYR A 329 -1.34 -6.74 16.68
CA TYR A 329 -0.14 -5.97 16.37
C TYR A 329 1.12 -6.83 16.43
N LEU A 330 1.20 -7.75 17.41
CA LEU A 330 2.24 -8.77 17.43
C LEU A 330 2.22 -9.64 16.17
N LEU A 331 1.05 -10.16 15.78
CA LEU A 331 0.90 -11.01 14.59
C LEU A 331 1.23 -10.26 13.30
N ASP A 332 0.85 -8.99 13.19
CA ASP A 332 1.18 -8.17 12.04
C ASP A 332 2.70 -7.96 11.90
N VAL A 333 3.43 -7.73 13.00
CA VAL A 333 4.90 -7.65 13.01
C VAL A 333 5.54 -9.02 12.72
N ALA A 334 5.06 -10.09 13.36
CA ALA A 334 5.56 -11.44 13.14
C ALA A 334 5.41 -11.88 11.67
N GLY A 335 4.33 -11.45 11.00
CA GLY A 335 4.12 -11.69 9.57
C GLY A 335 5.10 -10.95 8.64
N GLN A 336 5.87 -9.98 9.15
CA GLN A 336 6.90 -9.28 8.38
C GLN A 336 8.30 -9.87 8.54
N ILE A 337 8.53 -10.68 9.59
CA ILE A 337 9.86 -11.27 9.85
C ILE A 337 10.16 -12.34 8.80
N THR A 338 11.33 -12.22 8.18
CA THR A 338 11.81 -13.13 7.13
C THR A 338 12.81 -14.17 7.66
N GLY A 339 13.51 -13.86 8.75
CA GLY A 339 14.33 -14.82 9.49
C GLY A 339 13.50 -15.89 10.23
N GLU A 340 14.18 -16.97 10.63
CA GLU A 340 13.60 -18.00 11.51
C GLU A 340 13.25 -17.43 12.89
N ASN A 341 14.14 -16.58 13.42
CA ASN A 341 13.98 -15.95 14.72
C ASN A 341 13.65 -14.46 14.57
N ALA A 342 12.84 -13.94 15.50
CA ALA A 342 12.64 -12.52 15.71
C ALA A 342 13.35 -12.08 16.99
N ALA A 343 14.09 -10.97 16.93
CA ALA A 343 14.80 -10.43 18.09
C ALA A 343 13.97 -9.30 18.72
N PHE A 344 13.41 -9.55 19.90
CA PHE A 344 12.68 -8.56 20.67
C PHE A 344 13.60 -7.91 21.69
N ARG A 345 13.61 -6.58 21.72
CA ARG A 345 14.36 -5.78 22.70
C ARG A 345 13.41 -5.00 23.58
N PHE A 346 13.58 -5.11 24.89
CA PHE A 346 12.71 -4.53 25.91
C PHE A 346 13.50 -3.64 26.87
N ALA A 347 12.79 -2.73 27.55
CA ALA A 347 13.29 -1.97 28.70
C ALA A 347 12.44 -2.34 29.93
N ASP A 348 11.48 -1.48 30.29
CA ASP A 348 10.45 -1.76 31.31
C ASP A 348 9.07 -2.04 30.68
N PRO A 349 8.10 -2.60 31.43
CA PRO A 349 6.77 -2.96 30.92
C PRO A 349 5.92 -1.82 30.33
N ALA A 350 6.26 -0.55 30.59
CA ALA A 350 5.55 0.62 30.06
C ALA A 350 6.28 1.26 28.86
N SER A 351 7.51 0.84 28.58
CA SER A 351 8.35 1.39 27.52
C SER A 351 8.12 0.72 26.16
N PRO A 352 8.34 1.43 25.04
CA PRO A 352 8.25 0.84 23.70
C PRO A 352 9.19 -0.36 23.53
N THR A 353 8.70 -1.38 22.84
CA THR A 353 9.47 -2.58 22.49
C THR A 353 9.92 -2.50 21.04
N LEU A 354 11.20 -2.78 20.80
CA LEU A 354 11.77 -2.86 19.46
C LEU A 354 11.80 -4.32 19.01
N VAL A 355 11.35 -4.59 17.79
CA VAL A 355 11.44 -5.91 17.15
C VAL A 355 12.29 -5.77 15.90
N LEU A 356 13.30 -6.63 15.79
CA LEU A 356 14.27 -6.66 14.70
C LEU A 356 14.18 -7.99 13.96
N ASP A 357 14.41 -7.94 12.65
CA ASP A 357 14.55 -9.11 11.80
C ASP A 357 16.04 -9.37 11.55
N PRO A 358 16.63 -10.43 12.14
CA PRO A 358 18.02 -10.81 11.86
C PRO A 358 18.28 -11.09 10.37
N GLY A 359 17.24 -11.43 9.59
CA GLY A 359 17.32 -11.66 8.14
C GLY A 359 17.26 -10.39 7.29
N ASP A 360 16.83 -9.25 7.86
CA ASP A 360 16.72 -7.97 7.14
C ASP A 360 17.08 -6.80 8.08
N PRO A 361 18.35 -6.35 8.10
CA PRO A 361 18.76 -5.25 8.97
C PRO A 361 18.16 -3.90 8.57
N GLY A 362 17.56 -3.80 7.38
CA GLY A 362 16.92 -2.59 6.88
C GLY A 362 15.46 -2.44 7.33
N VAL A 363 15.00 -3.22 8.31
CA VAL A 363 13.66 -3.06 8.90
C VAL A 363 13.69 -2.97 10.42
N GLN A 364 12.79 -2.17 10.97
CA GLN A 364 12.61 -2.04 12.42
C GLN A 364 11.12 -1.88 12.73
N TYR A 365 10.68 -2.53 13.80
CA TYR A 365 9.30 -2.42 14.27
C TYR A 365 9.26 -1.97 15.72
N VAL A 366 8.29 -1.13 16.06
CA VAL A 366 8.06 -0.69 17.44
C VAL A 366 6.64 -1.08 17.84
N LEU A 367 6.51 -1.68 19.02
CA LEU A 367 5.23 -2.02 19.63
C LEU A 367 5.07 -1.24 20.94
N MET A 368 3.96 -0.51 21.07
CA MET A 368 3.61 0.14 22.32
C MET A 368 2.94 -0.89 23.25
N PRO A 369 3.41 -1.03 24.49
CA PRO A 369 2.77 -1.93 25.44
C PRO A 369 1.43 -1.38 25.92
N LEU A 370 0.62 -2.28 26.46
CA LEU A 370 -0.64 -1.96 27.09
C LEU A 370 -0.76 -2.67 28.44
N ARG A 371 -1.46 -2.04 29.37
CA ARG A 371 -1.71 -2.62 30.69
C ARG A 371 -2.60 -3.85 30.53
N VAL A 372 -2.17 -4.96 31.10
CA VAL A 372 -2.81 -6.29 31.06
C VAL A 372 -3.11 -6.81 32.45
#